data_AF-A0A414RY73-F1
#
_entry.id   AF-A0A414RY73-F1
#
_cell.length_a   1.000
_cell.length_b   1.000
_cell.length_c   1.000
_cell.angle_alpha   90.00
_cell.angle_beta   90.00
_cell.angle_gamma   90.00
#
_symmetry.space_group_name_H-M   'P 1'
#
loop_
_entity.id
_entity.type
_entity.pdbx_description
1 polymer ?
#
loop_
_entity_poly.entity_id
_entity_poly.type
_entity_poly.pdbx_seq_one_letter_code
_entity_poly.pdbx_strand_id
1 'polypeptide(L)'
;MNCEIQVEQILLEITGVNFEKNSELKNMPFFGKKLHINPLYMVLVLMEIEKEFNIHFPEDEILKGNFNTFNSVMILLNGIMNKK
;
A
#
# COMPACT_ATOMS: atom_id res chain seq x y z
N MET A 1 -13.24 -1.17 -11.95
CA MET A 1 -12.63 -1.90 -10.82
C MET A 1 -12.02 -0.85 -9.91
N ASN A 2 -12.47 -0.74 -8.66
CA ASN A 2 -11.96 0.30 -7.77
C ASN A 2 -10.71 -0.24 -7.06
N CYS A 3 -9.52 0.02 -7.63
CA CYS A 3 -8.25 -0.48 -7.10
C CYS A 3 -8.04 -0.08 -5.63
N GLU A 4 -8.61 1.05 -5.21
CA GLU A 4 -8.54 1.53 -3.84
C GLU A 4 -9.16 0.53 -2.85
N ILE A 5 -10.36 0.01 -3.15
CA ILE A 5 -11.06 -0.94 -2.26
C ILE A 5 -10.27 -2.25 -2.12
N GLN A 6 -9.67 -2.74 -3.22
CA GLN A 6 -8.84 -3.94 -3.18
C GLN A 6 -7.58 -3.74 -2.33
N VAL A 7 -6.89 -2.60 -2.47
CA VAL A 7 -5.71 -2.27 -1.66
C VAL A 7 -6.09 -2.07 -0.19
N GLU A 8 -7.21 -1.41 0.11
CA GLU A 8 -7.74 -1.29 1.47
C GLU A 8 -8.02 -2.64 2.11
N GLN A 9 -8.63 -3.57 1.35
CA GLN A 9 -8.93 -4.91 1.83
C GLN A 9 -7.65 -5.71 2.13
N ILE A 10 -6.66 -5.68 1.24
CA ILE A 10 -5.35 -6.34 1.46
C ILE A 10 -4.67 -5.79 2.72
N LEU A 11 -4.64 -4.47 2.88
CA LEU A 11 -4.07 -3.82 4.07
C LEU A 11 -4.83 -4.20 5.34
N LEU A 12 -6.15 -4.24 5.30
CA LEU A 12 -6.98 -4.63 6.44
C LEU A 12 -6.70 -6.09 6.85
N GLU A 13 -6.65 -7.02 5.89
CA GLU A 13 -6.43 -8.43 6.15
C GLU A 13 -5.05 -8.72 6.75
N ILE A 14 -4.02 -8.02 6.27
CA ILE A 14 -2.63 -8.29 6.66
C ILE A 14 -2.22 -7.49 7.91
N THR A 15 -2.68 -6.24 8.03
CA THR A 15 -2.21 -5.31 9.08
C THR A 15 -3.25 -5.07 10.18
N GLY A 16 -4.52 -5.39 9.92
CA GLY A 16 -5.64 -5.05 10.81
C GLY A 16 -6.08 -3.58 10.75
N VAL A 17 -5.41 -2.73 9.96
CA VAL A 17 -5.75 -1.30 9.85
C VAL A 17 -6.83 -1.10 8.79
N ASN A 18 -7.96 -0.52 9.21
CA ASN A 18 -9.07 -0.20 8.31
C ASN A 18 -8.96 1.26 7.81
N PHE A 19 -8.46 1.46 6.60
CA PHE A 19 -8.31 2.80 6.00
C PHE A 19 -9.62 3.39 5.44
N GLU A 20 -10.60 2.54 5.12
CA GLU A 20 -11.94 2.96 4.68
C GLU A 20 -12.66 3.75 5.80
N LYS A 21 -12.63 3.20 7.02
CA LYS A 21 -13.25 3.78 8.22
C LYS A 21 -12.42 4.86 8.90
N ASN A 22 -11.13 4.96 8.57
CA ASN A 22 -10.18 5.89 9.19
C ASN A 22 -9.39 6.62 8.09
N SER A 23 -10.09 7.42 7.28
CA SER A 23 -9.53 8.08 6.10
C SER A 23 -8.39 9.05 6.44
N GLU A 24 -8.36 9.58 7.67
CA GLU A 24 -7.28 10.43 8.19
C GLU A 24 -5.94 9.69 8.28
N LEU A 25 -5.96 8.35 8.34
CA LEU A 25 -4.76 7.52 8.38
C LEU A 25 -4.08 7.37 7.01
N LYS A 26 -4.76 7.71 5.91
CA LYS A 26 -4.25 7.46 4.54
C LYS A 26 -2.94 8.20 4.21
N ASN A 27 -2.65 9.29 4.91
CA ASN A 27 -1.40 10.04 4.78
C ASN A 27 -0.37 9.71 5.89
N MET A 28 -0.69 8.83 6.82
CA MET A 28 0.20 8.50 7.93
C MET A 28 1.25 7.46 7.48
N PRO A 29 2.52 7.61 7.87
CA PRO A 29 3.55 6.60 7.60
C PRO A 29 3.21 5.27 8.25
N PHE A 30 3.28 4.16 7.50
CA PHE A 30 3.00 2.80 7.98
C PHE A 30 3.85 2.44 9.20
N PHE A 31 5.15 2.76 9.14
CA PHE A 31 6.12 2.50 10.20
C PHE A 31 6.19 3.61 11.25
N GLY A 32 5.39 4.68 11.07
CA GLY A 32 5.34 5.80 12.00
C GLY A 32 4.67 5.44 13.31
N LYS A 33 4.89 6.25 14.36
CA LYS A 33 4.35 6.01 15.71
C LYS A 33 2.83 5.82 15.78
N LYS A 34 2.09 6.37 14.81
CA LYS A 34 0.63 6.32 14.79
C LYS A 34 0.08 4.98 14.31
N LEU A 35 0.64 4.44 13.23
CA LEU A 35 0.20 3.18 12.63
C LEU A 35 0.99 1.98 13.18
N HIS A 36 2.28 2.17 13.43
CA HIS A 36 3.18 1.16 14.01
C HIS A 36 3.07 -0.21 13.34
N ILE A 37 2.86 -0.23 12.02
CA ILE A 37 2.77 -1.47 11.25
C ILE A 37 4.16 -2.10 11.19
N ASN A 38 4.23 -3.41 11.41
CA ASN A 38 5.49 -4.13 11.30
C ASN A 38 5.97 -4.12 9.83
N PRO A 39 7.24 -3.76 9.54
CA PRO A 39 7.83 -3.85 8.20
C PRO A 39 7.59 -5.19 7.49
N LEU A 40 7.59 -6.31 8.22
CA LEU A 40 7.32 -7.63 7.65
C LEU A 40 5.91 -7.73 7.05
N TYR A 41 4.91 -7.11 7.65
CA TYR A 41 3.55 -7.07 7.12
C TYR A 41 3.46 -6.26 5.84
N MET A 42 4.25 -5.19 5.72
CA MET A 42 4.28 -4.40 4.49
C MET A 42 4.96 -5.13 3.33
N VAL A 43 5.89 -6.06 3.61
CA VAL A 43 6.42 -6.98 2.58
C VAL A 43 5.31 -7.89 2.06
N LEU A 44 4.48 -8.45 2.94
CA LEU A 44 3.34 -9.28 2.53
C LEU A 44 2.30 -8.49 1.74
N VAL A 45 1.99 -7.26 2.18
CA VAL A 45 1.08 -6.34 1.44
C VAL A 45 1.62 -6.08 0.03
N LEU A 46 2.92 -5.80 -0.09
CA LEU A 46 3.55 -5.57 -1.39
C LEU A 46 3.38 -6.78 -2.31
N MET A 47 3.68 -7.98 -1.82
CA MET A 47 3.54 -9.22 -2.59
C MET A 47 2.08 -9.48 -3.03
N GLU A 48 1.09 -9.26 -2.16
CA GLU A 48 -0.32 -9.47 -2.51
C GLU A 48 -0.83 -8.41 -3.50
N ILE A 49 -0.41 -7.15 -3.40
CA ILE A 49 -0.77 -6.13 -4.40
C ILE A 49 -0.17 -6.50 -5.77
N GLU A 50 1.11 -6.90 -5.82
CA GLU A 50 1.75 -7.29 -7.08
C GLU A 50 1.01 -8.44 -7.77
N LYS A 51 0.63 -9.45 -6.99
CA LYS A 51 -0.16 -10.60 -7.44
C LYS A 51 -1.56 -10.20 -7.90
N GLU A 52 -2.30 -9.43 -7.11
CA GLU A 52 -3.68 -9.02 -7.38
C GLU A 52 -3.80 -8.23 -8.69
N PHE A 53 -2.86 -7.31 -8.94
CA PHE A 53 -2.89 -6.45 -10.13
C PHE A 53 -1.98 -6.94 -11.27
N ASN A 54 -1.31 -8.09 -11.07
CA ASN A 54 -0.31 -8.65 -11.99
C ASN A 54 0.72 -7.58 -12.42
N ILE A 55 1.27 -6.85 -11.45
CA ILE A 55 2.30 -5.82 -11.63
C ILE A 55 3.56 -6.18 -10.84
N HIS A 56 4.61 -5.38 -11.03
CA HIS A 56 5.77 -5.37 -10.15
C HIS A 56 6.11 -3.92 -9.79
N PHE A 57 6.30 -3.65 -8.51
CA PHE A 57 6.78 -2.36 -8.04
C PHE A 57 8.29 -2.26 -8.31
N PRO A 58 8.77 -1.18 -8.94
CA PRO A 58 10.22 -1.00 -9.12
C PRO A 58 10.94 -0.92 -7.77
N GLU A 59 12.00 -1.71 -7.59
CA GLU A 59 12.81 -1.72 -6.36
C GLU A 59 13.30 -0.33 -5.96
N ASP A 60 13.73 0.48 -6.94
CA ASP A 60 14.17 1.87 -6.71
C ASP A 60 13.09 2.74 -6.06
N GLU A 61 11.82 2.53 -6.38
CA GLU A 61 10.71 3.29 -5.79
C GLU A 61 10.44 2.86 -4.35
N ILE A 62 10.63 1.57 -4.04
CA ILE A 62 10.54 1.03 -2.69
C ILE A 62 11.69 1.59 -1.83
N LEU A 63 12.93 1.53 -2.34
CA LEU A 63 14.13 1.99 -1.63
C LEU A 63 14.13 3.50 -1.37
N LYS A 64 13.51 4.31 -2.25
CA LYS A 64 13.29 5.75 -2.03
C LYS A 64 12.24 6.06 -0.95
N GLY A 65 11.53 5.04 -0.45
CA GLY A 65 10.48 5.20 0.55
C GLY A 65 9.13 5.65 -0.04
N ASN A 66 8.88 5.45 -1.34
CA ASN A 66 7.60 5.79 -1.96
C ASN A 66 6.49 4.77 -1.62
N PHE A 67 6.85 3.66 -0.98
CA PHE A 67 5.92 2.67 -0.41
C PHE A 67 5.82 2.86 1.12
N ASN A 68 5.22 3.97 1.57
CA ASN A 68 5.29 4.37 2.99
C ASN A 68 3.96 4.85 3.60
N THR A 69 3.00 5.29 2.79
CA THR A 69 1.64 5.64 3.20
C THR A 69 0.63 5.05 2.22
N PHE A 70 -0.63 4.90 2.63
CA PHE A 70 -1.68 4.42 1.72
C PHE A 70 -1.74 5.25 0.43
N ASN A 71 -1.78 6.58 0.55
CA ASN A 71 -1.86 7.46 -0.61
C ASN A 71 -0.62 7.36 -1.52
N SER A 72 0.58 7.21 -0.94
CA SER A 72 1.79 7.01 -1.76
C SER A 72 1.76 5.69 -2.54
N VAL A 73 1.23 4.61 -1.94
CA VAL A 73 1.03 3.32 -2.61
C VAL A 73 0.03 3.46 -3.76
N MET A 74 -1.08 4.17 -3.55
CA MET A 74 -2.08 4.40 -4.59
C MET A 74 -1.51 5.22 -5.76
N ILE A 75 -0.72 6.26 -5.48
CA ILE A 75 -0.04 7.05 -6.53
C ILE A 75 0.91 6.15 -7.33
N LEU A 76 1.71 5.33 -6.66
CA LEU A 76 2.66 4.44 -7.30
C LEU A 76 1.97 3.38 -8.16
N LEU A 77 0.93 2.73 -7.62
CA LEU A 77 0.12 1.73 -8.32
C LEU A 77 -0.52 2.32 -9.58
N ASN A 78 -1.20 3.47 -9.45
CA ASN A 78 -1.81 4.15 -10.59
C ASN A 78 -0.77 4.54 -11.65
N GLY A 79 0.42 5.00 -11.21
CA GLY A 79 1.52 5.31 -12.11
C GLY A 79 2.04 4.12 -12.91
N ILE A 80 2.00 2.91 -12.34
CA ILE A 80 2.37 1.67 -13.02
C ILE A 80 1.24 1.22 -13.96
N MET A 81 0.00 1.24 -13.48
CA MET A 81 -1.16 0.78 -14.25
C MET A 81 -1.43 1.64 -15.49
N ASN A 82 -1.18 2.95 -15.43
CA ASN A 82 -1.35 3.86 -16.58
C ASN A 82 -0.25 3.72 -17.66
N LYS A 83 0.84 2.99 -17.37
CA LYS A 83 1.91 2.71 -18.34
C LYS A 83 1.71 1.39 -19.08
N LYS A 84 0.72 0.58 -18.70
CA LYS A 84 0.28 -0.62 -19.41
C LYS A 84 -0.69 -0.25 -20.52
#